data_AF-A0A6G2U198-F1
#
_entry.id   AF-A0A6G2U198-F1
#
_cell.length_a   1.000
_cell.length_b   1.000
_cell.length_c   1.000
_cell.angle_alpha   90.00
_cell.angle_beta   90.00
_cell.angle_gamma   90.00
#
_symmetry.space_group_name_H-M   'P 1'
#
loop_
_entity.id
_entity.type
_entity.pdbx_description
1 polymer ?
#
loop_
_entity_poly.entity_id
_entity_poly.type
_entity_poly.pdbx_seq_one_letter_code
_entity_poly.pdbx_strand_id
1 'polypeptide(L)'
;MKRRNLLRGALAAGLTGAGAAALTAARQDLDSALTDHPTADLSYWESTAERYGYGYNGKAPVKVLSDLVLDFDDMKPLFADRRTVKSRTRLCHVSAQMAGMTAIVLHDLGDHREAHAWFHTARRAAGESGDTGLHAWALAREAMVPLNFGAPAAAADLADQSRHLAGGQPSAAAALACAVAARAYAAQGNREAALTAVSGAEQLMDRLSPQQAVDTWLGYPEQKHHVHLSQALTILGETKRAYATQTRALELSRSPSLMTRALISIDRASCLAHDGEPEEAARIAAQAFGELPPAYRTGLTRTRALALYGIVRTSPGAGQLRDVLDASAA
;
A
#
# COMPACT_ATOMS: atom_id res chain seq x y z
N MET A 1 -35.32 23.45 -18.11
CA MET A 1 -36.23 22.83 -17.11
C MET A 1 -35.90 21.38 -16.75
N LYS A 2 -35.61 20.47 -17.70
CA LYS A 2 -35.32 19.04 -17.41
C LYS A 2 -34.13 18.80 -16.45
N ARG A 3 -32.97 19.47 -16.64
CA ARG A 3 -31.78 19.35 -15.75
C ARG A 3 -32.05 19.79 -14.30
N ARG A 4 -32.80 20.88 -14.11
CA ARG A 4 -33.13 21.45 -12.77
C ARG A 4 -34.06 20.53 -11.97
N ASN A 5 -34.96 19.83 -12.64
CA ASN A 5 -35.88 18.87 -12.00
C ASN A 5 -35.18 17.55 -11.65
N LEU A 6 -34.21 17.10 -12.46
CA LEU A 6 -33.38 15.92 -12.15
C LEU A 6 -32.49 16.14 -10.91
N LEU A 7 -31.80 17.29 -10.81
CA LEU A 7 -30.97 17.62 -9.65
C LEU A 7 -31.79 17.77 -8.36
N ARG A 8 -32.96 18.39 -8.43
CA ARG A 8 -33.87 18.50 -7.26
C ARG A 8 -34.47 17.16 -6.85
N GLY A 9 -34.79 16.28 -7.80
CA GLY A 9 -35.25 14.92 -7.52
C GLY A 9 -34.17 14.04 -6.90
N ALA A 10 -32.93 14.15 -7.37
CA ALA A 10 -31.78 13.40 -6.82
C ALA A 10 -31.36 13.86 -5.42
N LEU A 11 -31.51 15.15 -5.09
CA LEU A 11 -31.25 15.66 -3.74
C LEU A 11 -32.33 15.23 -2.72
N ALA A 12 -33.55 14.94 -3.17
CA ALA A 12 -34.67 14.54 -2.31
C ALA A 12 -34.79 13.01 -2.10
N ALA A 13 -34.25 12.18 -3.01
CA ALA A 13 -34.35 10.72 -2.96
C ALA A 13 -33.01 9.99 -2.65
N GLY A 14 -31.95 10.75 -2.35
CA GLY A 14 -30.57 10.25 -2.34
C GLY A 14 -29.97 10.29 -3.75
N LEU A 15 -28.66 10.59 -3.86
CA LEU A 15 -27.98 10.68 -5.16
C LEU A 15 -28.02 9.33 -5.89
N THR A 16 -28.94 9.17 -6.83
CA THR A 16 -28.95 8.06 -7.78
C THR A 16 -27.85 8.27 -8.84
N GLY A 17 -27.48 7.22 -9.58
CA GLY A 17 -26.43 7.31 -10.61
C GLY A 17 -26.69 8.40 -11.67
N ALA A 18 -27.96 8.59 -12.06
CA ALA A 18 -28.34 9.66 -12.99
C ALA A 18 -28.23 11.06 -12.37
N GLY A 19 -28.50 11.19 -11.07
CA GLY A 19 -28.31 12.45 -10.32
C GLY A 19 -26.85 12.83 -10.17
N ALA A 20 -25.99 11.84 -9.86
CA ALA A 20 -24.54 12.03 -9.80
C ALA A 20 -23.96 12.45 -11.16
N ALA A 21 -24.35 11.77 -12.24
CA ALA A 21 -23.89 12.10 -13.60
C ALA A 21 -24.32 13.53 -14.02
N ALA A 22 -25.55 13.94 -13.69
CA ALA A 22 -26.03 15.29 -13.98
C ALA A 22 -25.27 16.37 -13.19
N LEU A 23 -24.88 16.08 -11.94
CA LEU A 23 -24.06 16.97 -11.12
C LEU A 23 -22.64 17.11 -11.69
N THR A 24 -22.01 15.98 -12.05
CA THR A 24 -20.68 15.96 -12.68
C THR A 24 -20.67 16.74 -13.99
N ALA A 25 -21.66 16.50 -14.86
CA ALA A 25 -21.76 17.21 -16.14
C ALA A 25 -21.97 18.72 -15.94
N ALA A 26 -22.80 19.14 -14.98
CA ALA A 26 -23.00 20.56 -14.68
C ALA A 26 -21.74 21.24 -14.16
N ARG A 27 -20.94 20.54 -13.35
CA ARG A 27 -19.63 21.01 -12.89
C ARG A 27 -18.65 21.13 -14.06
N GLN A 28 -18.49 20.09 -14.87
CA GLN A 28 -17.59 20.07 -16.04
C GLN A 28 -17.94 21.17 -17.06
N ASP A 29 -19.23 21.38 -17.32
CA ASP A 29 -19.72 22.46 -18.20
C ASP A 29 -19.29 23.85 -17.66
N LEU A 30 -19.36 24.06 -16.34
CA LEU A 30 -18.94 25.32 -15.70
C LEU A 30 -17.42 25.48 -15.70
N ASP A 31 -16.68 24.43 -15.31
CA ASP A 31 -15.21 24.45 -15.27
C ASP A 31 -14.62 24.74 -16.65
N SER A 32 -15.22 24.17 -17.71
CA SER A 32 -14.82 24.45 -19.11
C SER A 32 -15.13 25.88 -19.56
N ALA A 33 -16.08 26.56 -18.92
CA ALA A 33 -16.47 27.93 -19.24
C ALA A 33 -15.67 28.98 -18.45
N LEU A 34 -15.02 28.58 -17.35
CA LEU A 34 -14.09 29.43 -16.61
C LEU A 34 -12.79 29.57 -17.42
N THR A 35 -12.44 30.80 -17.80
CA THR A 35 -11.20 31.07 -18.56
C THR A 35 -9.95 30.66 -17.77
N ASP A 36 -9.23 29.73 -18.39
CA ASP A 36 -8.00 29.02 -18.04
C ASP A 36 -7.00 29.69 -17.08
N HIS A 37 -6.66 28.98 -15.99
CA HIS A 37 -5.42 29.18 -15.25
C HIS A 37 -4.71 27.81 -15.10
N PRO A 38 -3.81 27.46 -16.02
CA PRO A 38 -3.10 26.16 -16.02
C PRO A 38 -2.34 25.87 -14.72
N THR A 39 -2.06 26.90 -13.92
CA THR A 39 -1.46 26.82 -12.58
C THR A 39 -2.46 26.50 -11.48
N ALA A 40 -3.71 26.99 -11.58
CA ALA A 40 -4.78 26.68 -10.64
C ALA A 40 -5.20 25.20 -10.74
N ASP A 41 -5.22 24.65 -11.96
CA ASP A 41 -5.51 23.22 -12.19
C ASP A 41 -4.43 22.32 -11.59
N LEU A 42 -3.15 22.69 -11.71
CA LEU A 42 -2.07 21.91 -11.11
C LEU A 42 -2.13 21.92 -9.58
N SER A 43 -2.44 23.07 -8.97
CA SER A 43 -2.62 23.15 -7.51
C SER A 43 -3.82 22.32 -7.02
N TYR A 44 -4.89 22.23 -7.83
CA TYR A 44 -6.01 21.33 -7.56
C TYR A 44 -5.57 19.86 -7.54
N TRP A 45 -4.77 19.43 -8.53
CA TRP A 45 -4.28 18.06 -8.61
C TRP A 45 -3.24 17.72 -7.53
N GLU A 46 -2.36 18.66 -7.17
CA GLU A 46 -1.44 18.52 -6.04
C GLU A 46 -2.21 18.31 -4.72
N SER A 47 -3.24 19.11 -4.46
CA SER A 47 -4.11 18.92 -3.30
C SER A 47 -4.89 17.61 -3.36
N THR A 48 -5.28 17.17 -4.56
CA THR A 48 -5.98 15.89 -4.76
C THR A 48 -5.08 14.70 -4.44
N ALA A 49 -3.84 14.70 -4.93
CA ALA A 49 -2.84 13.71 -4.58
C ALA A 49 -2.52 13.71 -3.07
N GLU A 50 -2.41 14.88 -2.45
CA GLU A 50 -2.23 15.01 -1.00
C GLU A 50 -3.37 14.33 -0.23
N ARG A 51 -4.63 14.58 -0.60
CA ARG A 51 -5.80 13.95 0.04
C ARG A 51 -5.81 12.43 -0.09
N TYR A 52 -5.48 11.90 -1.28
CA TYR A 52 -5.32 10.45 -1.45
C TYR A 52 -4.17 9.89 -0.62
N GLY A 53 -3.11 10.68 -0.42
CA GLY A 53 -1.96 10.31 0.39
C GLY A 53 -2.31 9.84 1.80
N TYR A 54 -3.41 10.32 2.39
CA TYR A 54 -3.90 9.90 3.71
C TYR A 54 -4.59 8.53 3.72
N GLY A 55 -4.56 7.79 2.62
CA GLY A 55 -5.02 6.42 2.52
C GLY A 55 -6.53 6.27 2.39
N TYR A 56 -7.06 5.13 2.84
CA TYR A 56 -8.44 4.74 2.56
C TYR A 56 -9.50 5.59 3.28
N ASN A 57 -9.19 6.17 4.45
CA ASN A 57 -10.12 7.00 5.23
C ASN A 57 -11.53 6.38 5.41
N GLY A 58 -11.60 5.06 5.67
CA GLY A 58 -12.84 4.32 5.84
C GLY A 58 -13.56 3.89 4.55
N LYS A 59 -13.04 4.27 3.37
CA LYS A 59 -13.58 3.80 2.08
C LYS A 59 -13.11 2.38 1.75
N ALA A 60 -13.94 1.62 1.02
CA ALA A 60 -13.53 0.33 0.46
C ALA A 60 -12.44 0.52 -0.61
N PRO A 61 -11.43 -0.38 -0.72
CA PRO A 61 -10.35 -0.25 -1.68
C PRO A 61 -10.82 -0.07 -3.13
N VAL A 62 -11.83 -0.84 -3.56
CA VAL A 62 -12.41 -0.74 -4.92
C VAL A 62 -12.95 0.66 -5.22
N LYS A 63 -13.56 1.34 -4.22
CA LYS A 63 -14.07 2.69 -4.40
C LYS A 63 -12.94 3.71 -4.58
N VAL A 64 -11.85 3.56 -3.81
CA VAL A 64 -10.67 4.43 -3.95
C VAL A 64 -10.00 4.22 -5.29
N LEU A 65 -9.89 2.98 -5.76
CA LEU A 65 -9.38 2.67 -7.10
C LEU A 65 -10.23 3.34 -8.19
N SER A 66 -11.56 3.23 -8.10
CA SER A 66 -12.46 3.89 -9.05
C SER A 66 -12.31 5.42 -9.05
N ASP A 67 -12.19 6.04 -7.88
CA ASP A 67 -11.99 7.49 -7.77
C ASP A 67 -10.64 7.91 -8.40
N LEU A 68 -9.55 7.17 -8.12
CA LEU A 68 -8.22 7.42 -8.71
C LEU A 68 -8.20 7.30 -10.25
N VAL A 69 -8.89 6.30 -10.81
CA VAL A 69 -8.95 6.10 -12.27
C VAL A 69 -9.71 7.23 -12.97
N LEU A 70 -10.82 7.68 -12.39
CA LEU A 70 -11.57 8.82 -12.92
C LEU A 70 -10.73 10.11 -12.91
N ASP A 71 -10.02 10.35 -11.81
CA ASP A 71 -9.13 11.50 -11.69
C ASP A 71 -7.96 11.43 -12.70
N PHE A 72 -7.43 10.23 -12.98
CA PHE A 72 -6.44 10.03 -14.04
C PHE A 72 -6.97 10.39 -15.43
N ASP A 73 -8.22 10.05 -15.74
CA ASP A 73 -8.85 10.41 -17.01
C ASP A 73 -8.98 11.93 -17.15
N ASP A 74 -9.35 12.62 -16.07
CA ASP A 74 -9.45 14.09 -16.03
C ASP A 74 -8.07 14.78 -16.15
N MET A 75 -6.97 14.12 -15.74
CA MET A 75 -5.60 14.64 -15.88
C MET A 75 -4.99 14.46 -17.28
N LYS A 76 -5.45 13.49 -18.09
CA LYS A 76 -4.86 13.18 -19.41
C LYS A 76 -4.74 14.39 -20.34
N PRO A 77 -5.76 15.27 -20.49
CA PRO A 77 -5.67 16.43 -21.37
C PRO A 77 -4.51 17.38 -21.00
N LEU A 78 -4.15 17.46 -19.72
CA LEU A 78 -3.08 18.35 -19.24
C LEU A 78 -1.70 18.00 -19.83
N PHE A 79 -1.51 16.76 -20.29
CA PHE A 79 -0.28 16.34 -20.96
C PHE A 79 -0.22 16.70 -22.45
N ALA A 80 -1.37 16.97 -23.08
CA ALA A 80 -1.46 17.35 -24.49
C ALA A 80 -1.15 18.84 -24.71
N ASP A 81 -1.35 19.68 -23.68
CA ASP A 81 -1.09 21.11 -23.74
C ASP A 81 0.41 21.43 -23.80
N ARG A 82 0.76 22.48 -24.56
CA ARG A 82 2.12 23.05 -24.55
C ARG A 82 2.37 23.78 -23.22
N ARG A 83 2.87 23.04 -22.23
CA ARG A 83 3.21 23.57 -20.89
C ARG A 83 4.68 23.97 -20.78
N THR A 84 4.97 24.86 -19.84
CA THR A 84 6.37 25.16 -19.45
C THR A 84 7.04 23.92 -18.83
N VAL A 85 8.37 23.85 -18.86
CA VAL A 85 9.13 22.78 -18.22
C VAL A 85 8.74 22.62 -16.75
N LYS A 86 8.63 23.74 -16.00
CA LYS A 86 8.21 23.74 -14.59
C LYS A 86 6.83 23.12 -14.38
N SER A 87 5.86 23.48 -15.21
CA SER A 87 4.50 22.92 -15.13
C SER A 87 4.48 21.43 -15.48
N ARG A 88 5.30 20.99 -16.45
CA ARG A 88 5.43 19.57 -16.80
C ARG A 88 6.05 18.76 -15.66
N THR A 89 7.12 19.27 -15.03
CA THR A 89 7.76 18.64 -13.87
C THR A 89 6.76 18.43 -12.72
N ARG A 90 5.95 19.44 -12.38
CA ARG A 90 4.90 19.33 -11.36
C ARG A 90 3.83 18.30 -11.73
N LEU A 91 3.36 18.31 -12.97
CA LEU A 91 2.38 17.34 -13.45
C LEU A 91 2.92 15.90 -13.40
N CYS A 92 4.18 15.69 -13.76
CA CYS A 92 4.86 14.40 -13.61
C CYS A 92 4.96 13.97 -12.15
N HIS A 93 5.28 14.88 -11.23
CA HIS A 93 5.32 14.60 -9.79
C HIS A 93 3.96 14.12 -9.28
N VAL A 94 2.87 14.85 -9.56
CA VAL A 94 1.51 14.46 -9.13
C VAL A 94 1.09 13.13 -9.76
N SER A 95 1.35 12.94 -11.05
CA SER A 95 1.03 11.70 -11.75
C SER A 95 1.78 10.50 -11.16
N ALA A 96 3.03 10.69 -10.75
CA ALA A 96 3.81 9.66 -10.08
C ALA A 96 3.21 9.27 -8.71
N GLN A 97 2.77 10.25 -7.91
CA GLN A 97 2.09 9.99 -6.66
C GLN A 97 0.81 9.18 -6.89
N MET A 98 -0.07 9.66 -7.76
CA MET A 98 -1.37 9.01 -8.02
C MET A 98 -1.22 7.62 -8.64
N ALA A 99 -0.21 7.41 -9.49
CA ALA A 99 0.06 6.11 -10.10
C ALA A 99 0.56 5.11 -9.05
N GLY A 100 1.46 5.56 -8.16
CA GLY A 100 1.92 4.73 -7.04
C GLY A 100 0.78 4.39 -6.09
N MET A 101 -0.11 5.33 -5.81
CA MET A 101 -1.32 5.12 -5.00
C MET A 101 -2.28 4.12 -5.66
N THR A 102 -2.48 4.22 -6.96
CA THR A 102 -3.27 3.24 -7.74
C THR A 102 -2.66 1.84 -7.65
N ALA A 103 -1.34 1.74 -7.82
CA ALA A 103 -0.62 0.48 -7.71
C ALA A 103 -0.72 -0.16 -6.31
N ILE A 104 -0.69 0.66 -5.25
CA ILE A 104 -0.90 0.21 -3.86
C ILE A 104 -2.28 -0.42 -3.70
N VAL A 105 -3.33 0.23 -4.20
CA VAL A 105 -4.70 -0.29 -4.08
C VAL A 105 -4.87 -1.59 -4.87
N LEU A 106 -4.31 -1.67 -6.08
CA LEU A 106 -4.32 -2.90 -6.89
C LEU A 106 -3.56 -4.04 -6.21
N HIS A 107 -2.41 -3.74 -5.61
CA HIS A 107 -1.64 -4.71 -4.82
C HIS A 107 -2.45 -5.24 -3.63
N ASP A 108 -3.13 -4.37 -2.90
CA ASP A 108 -3.97 -4.76 -1.76
C ASP A 108 -5.18 -5.61 -2.21
N LEU A 109 -5.72 -5.34 -3.40
CA LEU A 109 -6.78 -6.14 -4.04
C LEU A 109 -6.28 -7.47 -4.65
N GLY A 110 -4.97 -7.67 -4.75
CA GLY A 110 -4.35 -8.88 -5.28
C GLY A 110 -4.09 -8.89 -6.78
N ASP A 111 -4.35 -7.78 -7.50
CA ASP A 111 -4.01 -7.66 -8.93
C ASP A 111 -2.53 -7.27 -9.09
N HIS A 112 -1.66 -8.25 -8.90
CA HIS A 112 -0.21 -8.06 -8.93
C HIS A 112 0.31 -7.61 -10.31
N ARG A 113 -0.35 -8.03 -11.40
CA ARG A 113 0.05 -7.70 -12.77
C ARG A 113 -0.19 -6.23 -13.04
N GLU A 114 -1.40 -5.76 -12.71
CA GLU A 114 -1.76 -4.36 -12.92
C GLU A 114 -1.01 -3.46 -11.93
N ALA A 115 -0.84 -3.89 -10.68
CA ALA A 115 -0.02 -3.17 -9.70
C ALA A 115 1.42 -2.95 -10.21
N HIS A 116 2.07 -3.97 -10.78
CA HIS A 116 3.42 -3.83 -11.34
C HIS A 116 3.46 -2.83 -12.50
N ALA A 117 2.47 -2.86 -13.41
CA ALA A 117 2.38 -1.90 -14.51
C ALA A 117 2.18 -0.45 -14.03
N TRP A 118 1.36 -0.24 -12.99
CA TRP A 118 1.15 1.08 -12.39
C TRP A 118 2.37 1.58 -11.61
N PHE A 119 3.10 0.71 -10.91
CA PHE A 119 4.37 1.11 -10.29
C PHE A 119 5.43 1.50 -11.33
N HIS A 120 5.52 0.76 -12.45
CA HIS A 120 6.38 1.16 -13.56
C HIS A 120 6.01 2.56 -14.11
N THR A 121 4.71 2.85 -14.23
CA THR A 121 4.23 4.18 -14.61
C THR A 121 4.62 5.25 -13.58
N ALA A 122 4.45 4.94 -12.29
CA ALA A 122 4.83 5.83 -11.19
C ALA A 122 6.32 6.19 -11.21
N ARG A 123 7.19 5.19 -11.39
CA ARG A 123 8.66 5.39 -11.46
C ARG A 123 9.07 6.23 -12.66
N ARG A 124 8.47 5.99 -13.83
CA ARG A 124 8.73 6.80 -15.03
C ARG A 124 8.36 8.26 -14.78
N ALA A 125 7.17 8.51 -14.26
CA ALA A 125 6.72 9.86 -13.95
C ALA A 125 7.59 10.53 -12.86
N ALA A 126 8.05 9.78 -11.85
CA ALA A 126 8.95 10.29 -10.82
C ALA A 126 10.35 10.61 -11.37
N GLY A 127 10.86 9.81 -12.31
CA GLY A 127 12.09 10.11 -13.03
C GLY A 127 12.00 11.40 -13.84
N GLU A 128 10.89 11.59 -14.57
CA GLU A 128 10.63 12.80 -15.37
C GLU A 128 10.39 14.06 -14.50
N SER A 129 9.93 13.90 -13.26
CA SER A 129 9.81 15.01 -12.32
C SER A 129 11.15 15.40 -11.68
N GLY A 130 12.16 14.53 -11.75
CA GLY A 130 13.45 14.72 -11.06
C GLY A 130 13.38 14.56 -9.54
N ASP A 131 12.24 14.13 -8.98
CA ASP A 131 12.09 13.87 -7.56
C ASP A 131 12.63 12.47 -7.21
N THR A 132 13.89 12.43 -6.77
CA THR A 132 14.57 11.18 -6.39
C THR A 132 13.94 10.51 -5.18
N GLY A 133 13.38 11.27 -4.24
CA GLY A 133 12.70 10.74 -3.07
C GLY A 133 11.40 10.03 -3.44
N LEU A 134 10.60 10.62 -4.32
CA LEU A 134 9.39 10.00 -4.84
C LEU A 134 9.69 8.75 -5.69
N HIS A 135 10.75 8.79 -6.49
CA HIS A 135 11.18 7.63 -7.28
C HIS A 135 11.65 6.49 -6.36
N ALA A 136 12.45 6.79 -5.33
CA ALA A 136 12.85 5.80 -4.32
C ALA A 136 11.62 5.22 -3.61
N TRP A 137 10.67 6.06 -3.19
CA TRP A 137 9.41 5.59 -2.61
C TRP A 137 8.66 4.62 -3.53
N ALA A 138 8.53 4.94 -4.82
CA ALA A 138 7.86 4.07 -5.78
C ALA A 138 8.55 2.71 -5.93
N LEU A 139 9.90 2.69 -5.98
CA LEU A 139 10.68 1.44 -5.99
C LEU A 139 10.49 0.61 -4.72
N ALA A 140 10.56 1.24 -3.54
CA ALA A 140 10.36 0.56 -2.26
C ALA A 140 8.94 -0.03 -2.12
N ARG A 141 7.92 0.67 -2.62
CA ARG A 141 6.53 0.17 -2.65
C ARG A 141 6.35 -0.94 -3.69
N GLU A 142 6.94 -0.80 -4.87
CA GLU A 142 6.90 -1.84 -5.90
C GLU A 142 7.54 -3.14 -5.40
N ALA A 143 8.66 -3.05 -4.67
CA ALA A 143 9.34 -4.20 -4.07
C ALA A 143 8.43 -5.07 -3.18
N MET A 144 7.37 -4.49 -2.59
CA MET A 144 6.41 -5.24 -1.79
C MET A 144 5.57 -6.22 -2.64
N VAL A 145 5.34 -5.92 -3.93
CA VAL A 145 4.54 -6.77 -4.83
C VAL A 145 5.20 -8.13 -5.04
N PRO A 146 6.39 -8.27 -5.66
CA PRO A 146 7.02 -9.57 -5.83
C PRO A 146 7.32 -10.25 -4.49
N LEU A 147 7.61 -9.48 -3.43
CA LEU A 147 7.83 -10.03 -2.09
C LEU A 147 6.59 -10.72 -1.50
N ASN A 148 5.39 -10.22 -1.81
CA ASN A 148 4.15 -10.81 -1.35
C ASN A 148 3.67 -11.97 -2.23
N PHE A 149 4.16 -12.08 -3.46
CA PHE A 149 3.74 -13.10 -4.43
C PHE A 149 4.86 -14.07 -4.82
N GLY A 150 5.86 -14.26 -3.96
CA GLY A 150 6.82 -15.38 -4.06
C GLY A 150 8.07 -15.14 -4.91
N ALA A 151 8.42 -13.88 -5.21
CA ALA A 151 9.63 -13.50 -5.95
C ALA A 151 10.56 -12.61 -5.10
N PRO A 152 11.14 -13.13 -3.99
CA PRO A 152 11.90 -12.31 -3.04
C PRO A 152 13.24 -11.77 -3.60
N ALA A 153 13.83 -12.41 -4.63
CA ALA A 153 15.02 -11.90 -5.32
C ALA A 153 14.72 -10.58 -6.06
N ALA A 154 13.66 -10.56 -6.87
CA ALA A 154 13.22 -9.35 -7.57
C ALA A 154 12.82 -8.23 -6.59
N ALA A 155 12.26 -8.58 -5.43
CA ALA A 155 11.98 -7.63 -4.37
C ALA A 155 13.26 -6.99 -3.79
N ALA A 156 14.31 -7.78 -3.55
CA ALA A 156 15.58 -7.27 -3.06
C ALA A 156 16.23 -6.32 -4.07
N ASP A 157 16.21 -6.65 -5.36
CA ASP A 157 16.77 -5.78 -6.42
C ASP A 157 16.08 -4.41 -6.47
N LEU A 158 14.75 -4.37 -6.35
CA LEU A 158 13.98 -3.12 -6.30
C LEU A 158 14.25 -2.33 -5.02
N ALA A 159 14.33 -3.02 -3.88
CA ALA A 159 14.62 -2.40 -2.60
C ALA A 159 16.04 -1.81 -2.57
N ASP A 160 17.03 -2.49 -3.16
CA ASP A 160 18.41 -1.98 -3.25
C ASP A 160 18.54 -0.78 -4.21
N GLN A 161 17.85 -0.82 -5.35
CA GLN A 161 17.72 0.36 -6.22
C GLN A 161 17.11 1.55 -5.46
N SER A 162 16.05 1.31 -4.68
CA SER A 162 15.46 2.34 -3.85
C SER A 162 16.44 2.89 -2.82
N ARG A 163 17.18 2.02 -2.11
CA ARG A 163 18.18 2.43 -1.10
C ARG A 163 19.28 3.27 -1.73
N HIS A 164 19.76 2.88 -2.90
CA HIS A 164 20.75 3.64 -3.65
C HIS A 164 20.23 5.03 -4.03
N LEU A 165 19.00 5.11 -4.56
CA LEU A 165 18.41 6.35 -5.02
C LEU A 165 18.03 7.32 -3.88
N ALA A 166 17.60 6.79 -2.73
CA ALA A 166 17.33 7.60 -1.54
C ALA A 166 18.61 8.25 -0.97
N GLY A 167 19.78 7.69 -1.24
CA GLY A 167 21.06 8.19 -0.76
C GLY A 167 21.24 8.07 0.76
N GLY A 168 22.16 8.85 1.31
CA GLY A 168 22.55 8.76 2.73
C GLY A 168 21.72 9.59 3.72
N GLN A 169 20.78 10.42 3.24
CA GLN A 169 19.97 11.26 4.11
C GLN A 169 18.73 10.50 4.62
N PRO A 170 18.38 10.61 5.92
CA PRO A 170 17.17 9.99 6.44
C PRO A 170 15.91 10.47 5.71
N SER A 171 15.13 9.53 5.19
CA SER A 171 13.84 9.79 4.54
C SER A 171 12.90 8.60 4.73
N ALA A 172 11.59 8.85 4.60
CA ALA A 172 10.58 7.80 4.66
C ALA A 172 10.82 6.71 3.61
N ALA A 173 11.23 7.11 2.39
CA ALA A 173 11.58 6.20 1.31
C ALA A 173 12.79 5.32 1.68
N ALA A 174 13.85 5.89 2.25
CA ALA A 174 15.02 5.13 2.69
C ALA A 174 14.67 4.11 3.78
N ALA A 175 13.88 4.53 4.78
CA ALA A 175 13.50 3.67 5.90
C ALA A 175 12.61 2.50 5.44
N LEU A 176 11.64 2.80 4.57
CA LEU A 176 10.81 1.77 3.92
C LEU A 176 11.66 0.81 3.09
N ALA A 177 12.59 1.32 2.28
CA ALA A 177 13.44 0.51 1.43
C ALA A 177 14.31 -0.47 2.25
N CYS A 178 14.91 -0.01 3.35
CA CYS A 178 15.65 -0.89 4.28
C CYS A 178 14.74 -1.97 4.89
N ALA A 179 13.53 -1.63 5.31
CA ALA A 179 12.62 -2.60 5.92
C ALA A 179 12.10 -3.64 4.91
N VAL A 180 11.82 -3.22 3.67
CA VAL A 180 11.44 -4.14 2.59
C VAL A 180 12.63 -5.02 2.17
N ALA A 181 13.85 -4.47 2.07
CA ALA A 181 15.07 -5.23 1.83
C ALA A 181 15.30 -6.29 2.91
N ALA A 182 15.13 -5.92 4.19
CA ALA A 182 15.28 -6.85 5.31
C ALA A 182 14.39 -8.09 5.15
N ARG A 183 13.12 -7.87 4.80
CA ARG A 183 12.17 -8.96 4.57
C ARG A 183 12.49 -9.75 3.31
N ALA A 184 12.93 -9.09 2.24
CA ALA A 184 13.34 -9.76 1.00
C ALA A 184 14.56 -10.67 1.21
N TYR A 185 15.59 -10.20 1.90
CA TYR A 185 16.76 -11.00 2.24
C TYR A 185 16.43 -12.15 3.19
N ALA A 186 15.56 -11.92 4.18
CA ALA A 186 15.09 -12.97 5.08
C ALA A 186 14.40 -14.09 4.29
N ALA A 187 13.52 -13.74 3.34
CA ALA A 187 12.83 -14.70 2.49
C ALA A 187 13.76 -15.47 1.53
N GLN A 188 14.94 -14.94 1.24
CA GLN A 188 16.00 -15.63 0.48
C GLN A 188 16.92 -16.48 1.36
N GLY A 189 16.72 -16.48 2.69
CA GLY A 189 17.60 -17.16 3.65
C GLY A 189 18.90 -16.42 3.95
N ASN A 190 19.08 -15.18 3.45
CA ASN A 190 20.26 -14.37 3.72
C ASN A 190 20.10 -13.64 5.08
N ARG A 191 20.35 -14.36 6.17
CA ARG A 191 20.17 -13.86 7.54
C ARG A 191 21.01 -12.61 7.83
N GLU A 192 22.27 -12.60 7.44
CA GLU A 192 23.18 -11.49 7.73
C GLU A 192 22.70 -10.20 7.07
N ALA A 193 22.46 -10.23 5.76
CA ALA A 193 21.96 -9.06 5.02
C ALA A 193 20.60 -8.60 5.55
N ALA A 194 19.72 -9.54 5.93
CA ALA A 194 18.43 -9.22 6.53
C ALA A 194 18.59 -8.45 7.84
N LEU A 195 19.42 -8.93 8.77
CA LEU A 195 19.65 -8.26 10.06
C LEU A 195 20.34 -6.90 9.89
N THR A 196 21.30 -6.78 8.96
CA THR A 196 21.90 -5.48 8.61
C THR A 196 20.85 -4.49 8.11
N ALA A 197 19.94 -4.94 7.24
CA ALA A 197 18.86 -4.10 6.74
C ALA A 197 17.83 -3.74 7.82
N VAL A 198 17.53 -4.65 8.77
CA VAL A 198 16.73 -4.34 9.98
C VAL A 198 17.37 -3.19 10.76
N SER A 199 18.65 -3.30 11.11
CA SER A 199 19.36 -2.25 11.84
C SER A 199 19.41 -0.93 11.07
N GLY A 200 19.55 -0.98 9.74
CA GLY A 200 19.46 0.22 8.90
C GLY A 200 18.09 0.89 8.95
N ALA A 201 17.00 0.11 8.97
CA ALA A 201 15.65 0.64 9.10
C ALA A 201 15.40 1.25 10.50
N GLU A 202 15.90 0.62 11.56
CA GLU A 202 15.82 1.13 12.95
C GLU A 202 16.54 2.49 13.07
N GLN A 203 17.79 2.57 12.61
CA GLN A 203 18.58 3.82 12.63
C GLN A 203 17.95 4.96 11.81
N LEU A 204 17.31 4.64 10.69
CA LEU A 204 16.64 5.63 9.86
C LEU A 204 15.37 6.14 10.53
N MET A 205 14.58 5.26 11.16
CA MET A 205 13.37 5.63 11.90
C MET A 205 13.68 6.64 13.00
N ASP A 206 14.73 6.40 13.80
CA ASP A 206 15.15 7.28 14.90
C ASP A 206 15.53 8.70 14.44
N ARG A 207 15.80 8.88 13.15
CA ARG A 207 16.27 10.13 12.54
C ARG A 207 15.25 10.77 11.61
N LEU A 208 14.05 10.20 11.45
CA LEU A 208 13.02 10.79 10.61
C LEU A 208 12.50 12.09 11.21
N SER A 209 12.31 13.10 10.36
CA SER A 209 11.59 14.30 10.77
C SER A 209 10.09 13.98 10.99
N PRO A 210 9.37 14.78 11.79
CA PRO A 210 7.93 14.61 11.99
C PRO A 210 7.13 14.52 10.68
N GLN A 211 7.53 15.28 9.64
CA GLN A 211 6.89 15.27 8.33
C GLN A 211 7.09 13.94 7.59
N GLN A 212 8.25 13.29 7.74
CA GLN A 212 8.51 11.98 7.14
C GLN A 212 7.84 10.85 7.92
N ALA A 213 7.61 11.03 9.22
CA ALA A 213 6.97 10.05 10.10
C ALA A 213 5.42 10.13 10.11
N VAL A 214 4.80 10.99 9.29
CA VAL A 214 3.33 11.07 9.21
C VAL A 214 2.74 9.78 8.66
N ASP A 215 1.58 9.38 9.20
CA ASP A 215 0.80 8.26 8.69
C ASP A 215 0.10 8.60 7.36
N THR A 216 0.87 8.52 6.29
CA THR A 216 0.40 8.61 4.91
C THR A 216 0.97 7.44 4.09
N TRP A 217 0.50 7.28 2.86
CA TRP A 217 1.09 6.34 1.92
C TRP A 217 2.55 6.69 1.56
N LEU A 218 2.93 7.97 1.61
CA LEU A 218 4.31 8.40 1.32
C LEU A 218 5.20 8.47 2.56
N GLY A 219 4.62 8.71 3.74
CA GLY A 219 5.32 8.74 5.01
C GLY A 219 5.67 7.35 5.53
N TYR A 220 6.44 7.31 6.61
CA TYR A 220 6.88 6.09 7.27
C TYR A 220 6.64 6.19 8.80
N PRO A 221 5.39 6.02 9.25
CA PRO A 221 5.06 6.10 10.67
C PRO A 221 5.63 4.91 11.45
N GLU A 222 5.81 5.09 12.76
CA GLU A 222 6.30 4.06 13.69
C GLU A 222 5.51 2.74 13.57
N GLN A 223 4.19 2.83 13.41
CA GLN A 223 3.33 1.67 13.20
C GLN A 223 3.75 0.84 11.97
N LYS A 224 3.98 1.50 10.83
CA LYS A 224 4.35 0.87 9.57
C LYS A 224 5.73 0.21 9.69
N HIS A 225 6.65 0.88 10.38
CA HIS A 225 7.97 0.34 10.66
C HIS A 225 7.89 -0.99 11.42
N HIS A 226 7.10 -1.03 12.49
CA HIS A 226 6.92 -2.27 13.23
C HIS A 226 6.25 -3.35 12.37
N VAL A 227 5.22 -3.04 11.58
CA VAL A 227 4.61 -4.04 10.67
C VAL A 227 5.64 -4.64 9.69
N HIS A 228 6.56 -3.86 9.14
CA HIS A 228 7.57 -4.39 8.23
C HIS A 228 8.64 -5.20 8.95
N LEU A 229 9.16 -4.70 10.08
CA LEU A 229 10.20 -5.40 10.82
C LEU A 229 9.70 -6.71 11.41
N SER A 230 8.45 -6.78 11.88
CA SER A 230 7.90 -8.00 12.44
C SER A 230 7.94 -9.12 11.42
N GLN A 231 7.61 -8.85 10.15
CA GLN A 231 7.62 -9.83 9.08
C GLN A 231 9.02 -10.36 8.79
N ALA A 232 10.02 -9.49 8.72
CA ALA A 232 11.41 -9.91 8.52
C ALA A 232 11.88 -10.78 9.70
N LEU A 233 11.64 -10.33 10.93
CA LEU A 233 12.04 -11.02 12.15
C LEU A 233 11.32 -12.36 12.34
N THR A 234 10.04 -12.45 11.97
CA THR A 234 9.27 -13.70 11.94
C THR A 234 9.92 -14.71 11.00
N ILE A 235 10.23 -14.33 9.76
CA ILE A 235 10.88 -15.23 8.78
C ILE A 235 12.25 -15.69 9.27
N LEU A 236 13.00 -14.82 9.96
CA LEU A 236 14.30 -15.15 10.54
C LEU A 236 14.22 -16.01 11.81
N GLY A 237 13.02 -16.27 12.35
CA GLY A 237 12.85 -16.94 13.64
C GLY A 237 13.34 -16.11 14.83
N GLU A 238 13.48 -14.79 14.69
CA GLU A 238 13.81 -13.86 15.77
C GLU A 238 12.56 -13.56 16.62
N THR A 239 11.90 -14.63 17.12
CA THR A 239 10.52 -14.60 17.62
C THR A 239 10.32 -13.61 18.76
N LYS A 240 11.28 -13.48 19.69
CA LYS A 240 11.24 -12.47 20.77
C LYS A 240 11.13 -11.03 20.22
N ARG A 241 11.97 -10.67 19.24
CA ARG A 241 11.94 -9.34 18.60
C ARG A 241 10.69 -9.16 17.74
N ALA A 242 10.27 -10.22 17.05
CA ALA A 242 9.06 -10.23 16.26
C ALA A 242 7.83 -9.94 17.13
N TYR A 243 7.67 -10.62 18.28
CA TYR A 243 6.57 -10.38 19.21
C TYR A 243 6.55 -8.95 19.75
N ALA A 244 7.69 -8.40 20.18
CA ALA A 244 7.77 -7.02 20.67
C ALA A 244 7.30 -6.02 19.61
N THR A 245 7.76 -6.22 18.37
CA THR A 245 7.39 -5.40 17.23
C THR A 245 5.90 -5.54 16.86
N GLN A 246 5.36 -6.76 16.86
CA GLN A 246 3.94 -7.02 16.61
C GLN A 246 3.05 -6.33 17.65
N THR A 247 3.39 -6.44 18.94
CA THR A 247 2.68 -5.74 20.03
C THR A 247 2.67 -4.24 19.80
N ARG A 248 3.84 -3.65 19.49
CA ARG A 248 3.96 -2.22 19.26
C ARG A 248 3.16 -1.75 18.05
N ALA A 249 3.18 -2.52 16.95
CA ALA A 249 2.34 -2.24 15.78
C ALA A 249 0.83 -2.24 16.12
N LEU A 250 0.37 -3.16 16.98
CA LEU A 250 -1.03 -3.22 17.42
C LEU A 250 -1.39 -2.04 18.33
N GLU A 251 -0.54 -1.66 19.28
CA GLU A 251 -0.74 -0.51 20.16
C GLU A 251 -0.89 0.81 19.37
N LEU A 252 -0.08 0.96 18.32
CA LEU A 252 -0.06 2.17 17.48
C LEU A 252 -1.15 2.20 16.42
N SER A 253 -1.86 1.09 16.22
CA SER A 253 -2.96 1.02 15.26
C SER A 253 -4.20 1.73 15.82
N ARG A 254 -4.40 3.00 15.48
CA ARG A 254 -5.67 3.73 15.73
C ARG A 254 -6.83 2.92 15.17
N SER A 255 -7.94 2.77 15.93
CA SER A 255 -9.13 1.92 15.66
C SER A 255 -8.87 0.86 14.56
N PRO A 256 -8.44 -0.36 14.92
CA PRO A 256 -7.50 -1.03 14.05
C PRO A 256 -8.09 -1.46 12.71
N SER A 257 -7.32 -1.25 11.65
CA SER A 257 -7.58 -1.84 10.34
C SER A 257 -7.70 -3.36 10.51
N LEU A 258 -8.86 -3.92 10.15
CA LEU A 258 -9.15 -5.35 10.26
C LEU A 258 -8.06 -6.19 9.59
N MET A 259 -7.58 -5.74 8.44
CA MET A 259 -6.52 -6.39 7.67
C MET A 259 -5.18 -6.39 8.41
N THR A 260 -4.76 -5.26 8.98
CA THR A 260 -3.49 -5.17 9.73
C THR A 260 -3.50 -6.11 10.93
N ARG A 261 -4.60 -6.17 11.69
CA ARG A 261 -4.71 -7.10 12.83
C ARG A 261 -4.59 -8.55 12.39
N ALA A 262 -5.33 -8.94 11.34
CA ALA A 262 -5.29 -10.31 10.85
C ALA A 262 -3.89 -10.70 10.34
N LEU A 263 -3.21 -9.82 9.61
CA LEU A 263 -1.84 -10.07 9.15
C LEU A 263 -0.87 -10.23 10.33
N ILE A 264 -0.94 -9.36 11.34
CA ILE A 264 -0.11 -9.49 12.54
C ILE A 264 -0.42 -10.78 13.30
N SER A 265 -1.70 -11.18 13.40
CA SER A 265 -2.09 -12.44 14.03
C SER A 265 -1.56 -13.68 13.28
N ILE A 266 -1.55 -13.66 11.94
CA ILE A 266 -0.96 -14.72 11.11
C ILE A 266 0.57 -14.75 11.26
N ASP A 267 1.23 -13.60 11.30
CA ASP A 267 2.67 -13.50 11.55
C ASP A 267 3.03 -13.99 12.96
N ARG A 268 2.17 -13.70 13.96
CA ARG A 268 2.30 -14.23 15.32
C ARG A 268 2.15 -15.74 15.37
N ALA A 269 1.18 -16.30 14.64
CA ALA A 269 1.03 -17.74 14.49
C ALA A 269 2.28 -18.38 13.84
N SER A 270 2.90 -17.71 12.88
CA SER A 270 4.16 -18.17 12.29
C SER A 270 5.30 -18.19 13.33
N CYS A 271 5.38 -17.21 14.23
CA CYS A 271 6.32 -17.26 15.36
C CYS A 271 6.05 -18.45 16.30
N LEU A 272 4.79 -18.76 16.61
CA LEU A 272 4.45 -19.94 17.41
C LEU A 272 4.90 -21.25 16.75
N ALA A 273 4.76 -21.35 15.43
CA ALA A 273 5.27 -22.51 14.69
C ALA A 273 6.82 -22.61 14.80
N HIS A 274 7.54 -21.48 14.76
CA HIS A 274 8.99 -21.45 15.01
C HIS A 274 9.36 -21.82 16.45
N ASP A 275 8.54 -21.43 17.42
CA ASP A 275 8.74 -21.73 18.85
C ASP A 275 8.32 -23.17 19.23
N GLY A 276 7.86 -23.98 18.26
CA GLY A 276 7.52 -25.40 18.47
C GLY A 276 6.05 -25.67 18.81
N GLU A 277 5.16 -24.70 18.56
CA GLU A 277 3.71 -24.78 18.84
C GLU A 277 2.86 -24.77 17.54
N PRO A 278 3.02 -25.74 16.63
CA PRO A 278 2.41 -25.66 15.30
C PRO A 278 0.89 -25.91 15.29
N GLU A 279 0.34 -26.60 16.29
CA GLU A 279 -1.12 -26.78 16.44
C GLU A 279 -1.80 -25.46 16.81
N GLU A 280 -1.25 -24.75 17.80
CA GLU A 280 -1.75 -23.44 18.20
C GLU A 280 -1.56 -22.40 17.08
N ALA A 281 -0.45 -22.48 16.35
CA ALA A 281 -0.23 -21.68 15.15
C ALA A 281 -1.36 -21.89 14.11
N ALA A 282 -1.71 -23.14 13.80
CA ALA A 282 -2.79 -23.44 12.85
C ALA A 282 -4.15 -22.87 13.33
N ARG A 283 -4.45 -23.01 14.63
CA ARG A 283 -5.69 -22.52 15.24
C ARG A 283 -5.81 -20.99 15.17
N ILE A 284 -4.76 -20.27 15.59
CA ILE A 284 -4.75 -18.80 15.57
C ILE A 284 -4.87 -18.27 14.14
N ALA A 285 -4.18 -18.88 13.19
CA ALA A 285 -4.25 -18.47 11.79
C ALA A 285 -5.64 -18.70 11.18
N ALA A 286 -6.27 -19.85 11.47
CA ALA A 286 -7.62 -20.16 11.01
C ALA A 286 -8.64 -19.15 11.54
N GLN A 287 -8.54 -18.79 12.82
CA GLN A 287 -9.38 -17.77 13.44
C GLN A 287 -9.16 -16.39 12.80
N ALA A 288 -7.91 -15.93 12.75
CA ALA A 288 -7.56 -14.59 12.24
C ALA A 288 -8.00 -14.39 10.78
N PHE A 289 -7.82 -15.42 9.93
CA PHE A 289 -8.26 -15.35 8.53
C PHE A 289 -9.78 -15.52 8.40
N GLY A 290 -10.40 -16.41 9.19
CA GLY A 290 -11.83 -16.71 9.14
C GLY A 290 -12.74 -15.58 9.64
N GLU A 291 -12.27 -14.74 10.57
CA GLU A 291 -13.05 -13.61 11.10
C GLU A 291 -13.03 -12.37 10.18
N LEU A 292 -12.15 -12.31 9.19
CA LEU A 292 -12.13 -11.22 8.22
C LEU A 292 -13.44 -11.16 7.42
N PRO A 293 -13.98 -9.98 7.06
CA PRO A 293 -15.05 -9.90 6.08
C PRO A 293 -14.60 -10.51 4.73
N PRO A 294 -15.50 -11.09 3.92
CA PRO A 294 -15.14 -11.75 2.66
C PRO A 294 -14.27 -10.88 1.72
N ALA A 295 -14.54 -9.58 1.66
CA ALA A 295 -13.77 -8.61 0.86
C ALA A 295 -12.29 -8.49 1.26
N TYR A 296 -11.89 -8.97 2.45
CA TYR A 296 -10.52 -8.96 2.96
C TYR A 296 -9.90 -10.38 3.03
N ARG A 297 -10.59 -11.44 2.59
CA ARG A 297 -10.08 -12.83 2.57
C ARG A 297 -9.39 -13.21 1.25
N THR A 298 -8.99 -12.21 0.47
CA THR A 298 -8.35 -12.36 -0.84
C THR A 298 -6.93 -11.77 -0.80
N GLY A 299 -6.21 -11.86 -1.93
CA GLY A 299 -4.92 -11.20 -2.09
C GLY A 299 -3.92 -11.52 -0.95
N LEU A 300 -3.41 -10.48 -0.30
CA LEU A 300 -2.31 -10.56 0.66
C LEU A 300 -2.61 -11.44 1.89
N THR A 301 -3.80 -11.33 2.48
CA THR A 301 -4.16 -12.10 3.69
C THR A 301 -4.23 -13.59 3.38
N ARG A 302 -4.80 -13.94 2.22
CA ARG A 302 -4.86 -15.32 1.71
C ARG A 302 -3.47 -15.87 1.47
N THR A 303 -2.60 -15.14 0.78
CA THR A 303 -1.22 -15.59 0.50
C THR A 303 -0.44 -15.86 1.78
N ARG A 304 -0.61 -15.02 2.82
CA ARG A 304 0.02 -15.24 4.13
C ARG A 304 -0.50 -16.48 4.85
N ALA A 305 -1.82 -16.66 4.88
CA ALA A 305 -2.41 -17.84 5.48
C ALA A 305 -1.98 -19.14 4.76
N LEU A 306 -1.86 -19.12 3.43
CA LEU A 306 -1.34 -20.24 2.63
C LEU A 306 0.13 -20.56 2.94
N ALA A 307 0.97 -19.53 3.09
CA ALA A 307 2.38 -19.71 3.44
C ALA A 307 2.52 -20.41 4.80
N LEU A 308 1.77 -19.96 5.81
CA LEU A 308 1.75 -20.62 7.11
C LEU A 308 1.16 -22.04 7.05
N TYR A 309 0.09 -22.26 6.29
CA TYR A 309 -0.46 -23.59 6.07
C TYR A 309 0.60 -24.57 5.55
N GLY A 310 1.45 -24.13 4.60
CA GLY A 310 2.57 -24.93 4.10
C GLY A 310 3.53 -25.41 5.20
N ILE A 311 3.75 -24.59 6.24
CA ILE A 311 4.61 -24.90 7.40
C ILE A 311 3.92 -25.90 8.34
N VAL A 312 2.62 -25.70 8.62
CA VAL A 312 1.88 -26.48 9.64
C VAL A 312 1.05 -27.64 9.06
N ARG A 313 1.11 -27.92 7.76
CA ARG A 313 0.21 -28.86 7.05
C ARG A 313 0.14 -30.28 7.62
N THR A 314 1.19 -30.72 8.33
CA THR A 314 1.26 -32.06 8.95
C THR A 314 0.87 -32.07 10.42
N SER A 315 0.54 -30.91 11.00
CA SER A 315 0.25 -30.76 12.42
C SER A 315 -1.24 -30.96 12.72
N PRO A 316 -1.58 -31.38 13.96
CA PRO A 316 -2.94 -31.27 14.45
C PRO A 316 -3.48 -29.84 14.27
N GLY A 317 -4.76 -29.67 13.94
CA GLY A 317 -5.37 -28.36 13.69
C GLY A 317 -5.22 -27.81 12.26
N ALA A 318 -4.33 -28.35 11.43
CA ALA A 318 -4.14 -27.90 10.05
C ALA A 318 -5.41 -28.00 9.18
N GLY A 319 -6.30 -28.96 9.50
CA GLY A 319 -7.59 -29.13 8.83
C GLY A 319 -8.47 -27.88 8.96
N GLN A 320 -8.50 -27.25 10.14
CA GLN A 320 -9.32 -26.07 10.38
C GLN A 320 -8.86 -24.87 9.54
N LEU A 321 -7.55 -24.67 9.42
CA LEU A 321 -6.98 -23.64 8.54
C LEU A 321 -7.29 -23.92 7.07
N ARG A 322 -7.15 -25.17 6.62
CA ARG A 322 -7.51 -25.58 5.25
C ARG A 322 -8.98 -25.29 4.94
N ASP A 323 -9.89 -25.65 5.83
CA ASP A 323 -11.32 -25.53 5.57
C ASP A 323 -11.75 -24.04 5.40
N VAL A 324 -11.18 -23.12 6.19
CA VAL A 324 -11.42 -21.68 6.04
C VAL A 324 -10.81 -21.11 4.74
N LEU A 325 -9.63 -21.60 4.35
CA LEU A 325 -8.98 -21.25 3.09
C LEU A 325 -9.83 -21.69 1.88
N ASP A 326 -10.39 -22.89 1.93
CA ASP A 326 -11.22 -23.45 0.85
C ASP A 326 -12.58 -22.74 0.75
N ALA A 327 -13.23 -22.46 1.88
CA ALA A 327 -14.50 -21.74 1.92
C ALA A 327 -14.42 -20.30 1.36
N SER A 328 -13.23 -19.72 1.33
CA SER A 328 -12.99 -18.37 0.80
C SER A 328 -12.57 -18.36 -0.68
N ALA A 329 -12.48 -19.53 -1.33
CA ALA A 329 -12.20 -19.67 -2.75
C ALA A 329 -13.46 -19.85 -3.62
N ALA A 330 -14.60 -20.18 -2.99
CA ALA A 330 -15.92 -20.35 -3.59
C ALA A 330 -16.69 -19.02 -3.63
#